data_AF-A0A9E0J8B4-F1
#
_entry.id   AF-A0A9E0J8B4-F1
#
_cell.length_a   1.000
_cell.length_b   1.000
_cell.length_c   1.000
_cell.angle_alpha   90.00
_cell.angle_beta   90.00
_cell.angle_gamma   90.00
#
_symmetry.space_group_name_H-M   'P 1'
#
loop_
_entity.id
_entity.type
_entity.pdbx_description
1 polymer ?
#
loop_
_entity_poly.entity_id
_entity_poly.type
_entity_poly.pdbx_seq_one_letter_code
_entity_poly.pdbx_strand_id
1 'polypeptide(L)'
;MSSDREAIKSAFLARHGWGEARRAPLSGDASTRAYERLYPAAGASLIFMDQPPNAETAPCHPDATPEDRAKAGYNALARLAAGRVD
;
A
#
# COMPACT_ATOMS: atom_id res chain seq x y z
N MET A 1 -10.52 0.34 10.01
CA MET A 1 -9.24 1.06 10.22
C MET A 1 -9.21 1.55 11.66
N SER A 2 -8.10 1.37 12.38
CA SER A 2 -7.97 1.96 13.72
C SER A 2 -8.12 3.48 13.60
N SER A 3 -8.76 4.12 14.57
CA SER A 3 -8.93 5.59 14.60
C SER A 3 -7.59 6.33 14.44
N ASP A 4 -6.51 5.77 14.96
CA ASP A 4 -5.15 6.31 14.82
C ASP A 4 -4.65 6.29 13.37
N ARG A 5 -4.97 5.25 12.60
CA ARG A 5 -4.55 5.15 11.18
C ARG A 5 -5.29 6.16 10.32
N GLU A 6 -6.58 6.39 10.57
CA GLU A 6 -7.32 7.45 9.88
C GLU A 6 -6.74 8.83 10.15
N ALA A 7 -6.40 9.13 11.41
CA ALA A 7 -5.79 10.42 11.76
C ALA A 7 -4.47 10.65 10.99
N ILE A 8 -3.61 9.63 10.92
CA ILE A 8 -2.36 9.68 10.15
C ILE A 8 -2.62 9.93 8.66
N LYS A 9 -3.57 9.20 8.06
CA LYS A 9 -3.95 9.39 6.65
C LYS A 9 -4.45 10.81 6.38
N SER A 10 -5.36 11.31 7.22
CA SER A 10 -5.93 12.65 7.06
C SER A 10 -4.86 13.74 7.20
N ALA A 11 -3.95 13.62 8.18
CA ALA A 11 -2.85 14.55 8.37
C ALA A 11 -1.87 14.54 7.18
N PHE A 12 -1.56 13.36 6.64
CA PHE A 12 -0.76 13.22 5.43
C PHE A 12 -1.42 13.92 4.23
N LEU A 13 -2.69 13.62 3.95
CA LEU A 13 -3.41 14.22 2.84
C LEU A 13 -3.51 15.74 2.95
N ALA A 14 -3.81 16.26 4.14
CA ALA A 14 -3.85 17.70 4.40
C ALA A 14 -2.51 18.38 4.11
N ARG A 15 -1.41 17.82 4.61
CA ARG A 15 -0.05 18.33 4.36
C ARG A 15 0.33 18.39 2.88
N HIS A 16 -0.28 17.54 2.05
CA HIS A 16 0.01 17.45 0.62
C HIS A 16 -1.06 18.11 -0.27
N GLY A 17 -1.97 18.91 0.31
CA GLY A 17 -2.96 19.68 -0.44
C GLY A 17 -4.23 18.90 -0.82
N TRP A 18 -4.42 17.70 -0.27
CA TRP A 18 -5.56 16.82 -0.56
C TRP A 18 -6.53 16.67 0.63
N GLY A 19 -6.43 17.52 1.66
CA GLY A 19 -7.24 17.42 2.88
C GLY A 19 -8.75 17.49 2.63
N GLU A 20 -9.17 18.31 1.66
CA GLU A 20 -10.58 18.50 1.29
C GLU A 20 -11.05 17.53 0.18
N ALA A 21 -10.17 16.65 -0.31
CA ALA A 21 -10.55 15.70 -1.35
C ALA A 21 -11.54 14.67 -0.79
N ARG A 22 -12.66 14.45 -1.48
CA ARG A 22 -13.58 13.37 -1.10
C ARG A 22 -12.87 12.03 -1.29
N ARG A 23 -12.89 11.18 -0.27
CA ARG A 23 -12.24 9.86 -0.24
C ARG A 23 -13.29 8.76 -0.41
N ALA A 24 -13.03 7.77 -1.25
CA ALA A 24 -13.86 6.57 -1.39
C ALA A 24 -12.99 5.32 -1.36
N PRO A 25 -13.23 4.34 -0.46
CA PRO A 25 -12.50 3.08 -0.47
C PRO A 25 -12.65 2.36 -1.81
N LEU A 26 -11.57 1.78 -2.34
CA LEU A 26 -11.65 0.78 -3.41
C LEU A 26 -11.73 -0.60 -2.76
N SER A 27 -12.89 -1.25 -2.91
CA SER A 27 -13.08 -2.63 -2.45
C SER A 27 -12.58 -3.65 -3.47
N GLY A 28 -12.18 -4.82 -2.99
CA GLY A 28 -11.92 -5.99 -3.84
C GLY A 28 -10.51 -6.02 -4.44
N ASP A 29 -9.57 -5.26 -3.89
CA ASP A 29 -8.17 -5.48 -4.21
C ASP A 29 -7.65 -6.70 -3.42
N ALA A 30 -6.96 -7.61 -4.10
CA ALA A 30 -6.33 -8.76 -3.44
C ALA A 30 -5.03 -8.38 -2.70
N SER A 31 -4.81 -7.08 -2.48
CA SER A 31 -3.59 -6.58 -1.84
C SER A 31 -3.72 -6.60 -0.33
N THR A 32 -2.57 -6.61 0.34
CA THR A 32 -2.48 -6.29 1.77
C THR A 32 -2.59 -4.78 2.04
N ARG A 33 -2.51 -3.97 0.98
CA ARG A 33 -2.66 -2.51 0.99
C ARG A 33 -4.14 -2.15 1.03
N ALA A 34 -4.45 -0.98 1.56
CA ALA A 34 -5.76 -0.37 1.38
C ALA A 34 -5.65 0.75 0.34
N TYR A 35 -6.61 0.81 -0.58
CA TYR A 35 -6.68 1.89 -1.56
C TYR A 35 -7.93 2.73 -1.39
N GLU A 36 -7.76 4.02 -1.65
CA GLU A 36 -8.84 4.98 -1.69
C GLU A 36 -8.74 5.82 -2.95
N ARG A 37 -9.87 6.09 -3.60
CA ARG A 37 -9.94 7.07 -4.67
C ARG A 37 -10.14 8.44 -4.05
N LEU A 38 -9.26 9.37 -4.39
CA LEU A 38 -9.42 10.77 -4.06
C LEU A 38 -10.12 11.48 -5.22
N TYR A 39 -11.10 12.32 -4.88
CA TYR A 39 -11.77 13.22 -5.80
C TYR A 39 -11.46 14.67 -5.38
N PRO A 40 -10.44 15.30 -5.97
CA PRO A 40 -10.15 16.71 -5.74
C PRO A 40 -11.28 17.61 -6.26
N ALA A 41 -11.31 18.87 -5.80
CA ALA A 41 -12.27 19.87 -6.29
C ALA A 41 -12.07 20.22 -7.78
N ALA A 42 -10.84 20.10 -8.28
CA ALA A 42 -10.49 20.31 -9.68
C ALA A 42 -9.41 19.31 -10.12
N GLY A 43 -9.47 18.89 -11.38
CA GLY A 43 -8.54 17.94 -11.96
C GLY A 43 -9.00 16.48 -11.89
N ALA A 44 -8.07 15.57 -12.18
CA ALA A 44 -8.35 14.14 -12.23
C ALA A 44 -8.43 13.50 -10.84
N SER A 45 -9.15 12.38 -10.76
CA SER A 45 -9.12 11.55 -9.54
C SER A 45 -7.75 10.90 -9.34
N LEU A 46 -7.35 10.71 -8.08
CA LEU A 46 -6.10 10.06 -7.71
C LEU A 46 -6.36 8.74 -7.00
N ILE A 47 -5.36 7.88 -6.95
CA ILE A 47 -5.34 6.70 -6.08
C ILE A 47 -4.41 7.00 -4.91
N PHE A 48 -4.97 6.97 -3.71
CA PHE A 48 -4.23 6.97 -2.47
C PHE A 48 -4.05 5.54 -1.99
N MET A 49 -2.82 5.18 -1.64
CA MET A 49 -2.43 3.86 -1.19
C MET A 49 -1.93 3.95 0.25
N ASP A 50 -2.52 3.13 1.11
CA ASP A 50 -2.11 2.91 2.48
C ASP A 50 -1.45 1.52 2.58
N GLN A 51 -0.13 1.47 2.63
CA GLN A 51 0.65 0.25 2.82
C GLN A 51 1.03 0.09 4.31
N PRO A 52 0.58 -0.97 4.98
CA PRO A 52 1.07 -1.30 6.31
C PRO A 52 2.54 -1.76 6.24
N PRO A 53 3.44 -1.26 7.11
CA PRO A 53 4.89 -1.46 6.97
C PRO A 53 5.36 -2.92 7.08
N ASN A 54 4.56 -3.81 7.68
CA ASN A 54 4.94 -5.21 7.92
C ASN A 54 3.85 -6.22 7.51
N ALA A 55 2.99 -5.87 6.54
CA ALA A 55 1.92 -6.78 6.11
C ALA A 55 2.39 -7.88 5.14
N GLU A 56 3.54 -7.71 4.50
CA GLU A 56 4.10 -8.66 3.55
C GLU A 56 5.49 -9.13 4.00
N THR A 57 5.89 -10.34 3.60
CA THR A 57 7.26 -10.81 3.82
C THR A 57 8.25 -10.01 2.96
N ALA A 58 9.53 -10.05 3.34
CA ALA A 58 10.58 -9.38 2.60
C ALA A 58 10.57 -9.76 1.10
N PRO A 59 10.89 -8.82 0.20
CA PRO A 59 10.96 -9.10 -1.23
C PRO A 59 12.02 -10.16 -1.52
N CYS A 60 11.80 -10.87 -2.63
CA CYS A 60 12.79 -11.81 -3.13
C CYS A 60 14.12 -11.08 -3.41
N HIS A 61 15.21 -11.55 -2.82
CA HIS A 61 16.55 -11.07 -3.18
C HIS A 61 16.79 -11.33 -4.69
N PRO A 62 17.40 -10.40 -5.45
CA PRO A 62 17.61 -10.56 -6.90
C PRO A 62 18.37 -11.84 -7.24
N ASP A 63 19.36 -12.19 -6.42
CA ASP A 63 20.24 -13.34 -6.59
C ASP A 63 19.73 -14.63 -5.91
N ALA A 64 18.51 -14.63 -5.36
CA ALA A 64 17.96 -15.80 -4.69
C ALA A 64 17.80 -16.98 -5.67
N THR A 65 18.36 -18.14 -5.32
CA THR A 65 18.19 -19.37 -6.08
C THR A 65 16.74 -19.86 -6.00
N PRO A 66 16.29 -20.76 -6.89
CA PRO A 66 14.96 -21.38 -6.77
C PRO A 66 14.72 -22.03 -5.40
N GLU A 67 15.75 -22.64 -4.79
CA GLU A 67 15.65 -23.26 -3.48
C GLU A 67 15.50 -22.21 -2.36
N ASP A 68 16.28 -21.14 -2.39
CA ASP A 68 16.19 -20.04 -1.41
C ASP A 68 14.81 -19.39 -1.45
N ARG A 69 14.26 -19.21 -2.66
CA ARG A 69 12.91 -18.66 -2.84
C ARG A 69 11.84 -19.55 -2.26
N ALA A 70 11.95 -20.87 -2.43
CA ALA A 70 10.99 -21.81 -1.85
C ALA A 70 11.01 -21.76 -0.31
N LYS A 71 12.20 -21.66 0.29
CA LYS A 71 12.36 -21.51 1.74
C LYS A 71 11.82 -20.19 2.28
N ALA A 72 11.91 -19.11 1.50
CA ALA A 72 11.44 -17.77 1.87
C ALA A 72 9.92 -17.55 1.70
N GLY A 73 9.19 -18.55 1.19
CA GLY A 73 7.73 -18.54 1.11
C GLY A 73 7.17 -17.90 -0.17
N TYR A 74 5.84 -17.76 -0.22
CA TYR A 74 5.11 -17.48 -1.47
C TYR A 74 5.55 -16.20 -2.18
N ASN A 75 5.72 -15.09 -1.45
CA ASN A 75 6.13 -13.82 -2.07
C ASN A 75 7.50 -13.93 -2.75
N ALA A 76 8.44 -14.66 -2.14
CA ALA A 76 9.75 -14.89 -2.73
C ALA A 76 9.67 -15.84 -3.93
N LEU A 77 8.89 -16.92 -3.80
CA LEU A 77 8.63 -17.89 -4.86
C LEU A 77 8.04 -17.22 -6.11
N ALA A 78 7.00 -16.41 -5.94
CA ALA A 78 6.28 -15.70 -6.99
C ALA A 78 6.95 -14.39 -7.43
N ARG A 79 8.08 -14.01 -6.79
CA ARG A 79 8.78 -12.73 -7.01
C ARG A 79 7.87 -11.51 -6.93
N LEU A 80 6.97 -11.51 -5.93
CA LEU A 80 6.13 -10.35 -5.66
C LEU A 80 6.98 -9.20 -5.11
N ALA A 81 6.59 -7.97 -5.44
CA ALA A 81 7.36 -6.76 -5.10
C ALA A 81 7.48 -6.51 -3.58
N ALA A 82 6.70 -7.22 -2.76
CA ALA A 82 6.52 -7.01 -1.33
C ALA A 82 6.05 -5.60 -0.98
N GLY A 83 5.74 -5.37 0.30
CA GLY A 83 5.58 -4.03 0.85
C GLY A 83 6.91 -3.53 1.43
N ARG A 84 7.63 -2.67 0.71
CA ARG A 84 8.83 -1.98 1.21
C ARG A 84 8.53 -0.53 1.57
N VAL A 85 9.00 -0.07 2.73
CA VAL A 85 8.87 1.31 3.25
C VAL A 85 10.21 1.82 3.83
N ASP A 86 11.30 1.12 3.51
CA ASP A 86 12.68 1.48 3.83
C ASP A 86 13.17 2.75 3.12
#